data_AF-A0A061NVS1-F1
#
_entry.id   AF-A0A061NVS1-F1
#
_cell.length_a   1.000
_cell.length_b   1.000
_cell.length_c   1.000
_cell.angle_alpha   90.00
_cell.angle_beta   90.00
_cell.angle_gamma   90.00
#
_symmetry.space_group_name_H-M   'P 1'
#
loop_
_entity.id
_entity.type
_entity.pdbx_description
1 polymer ?
#
loop_
_entity_poly.entity_id
_entity_poly.type
_entity_poly.pdbx_seq_one_letter_code
_entity_poly.pdbx_strand_id
1 'polypeptide(L)'
;MNRKEAHLTQGKTVVFTEQNPKCSYYGVLQHIETPKNKIWTGKIVVQGVYEIHNADDIFSLHYSGGEEVDVTGDKISTFSGKVARSFRSSTLMAIAKLEKSTNANIHQLEEKKRQLQENRLRLKNGHRTSEDPYLYFKLQSIEDEVVLVEQSQSEQMMLDGCPFDLEWLDSKKDEWQPVNYDQDFKFRLKSGKKVRLKEGSMIRIHKEQFEPFQILLNELELPAKESLAVLLRDFGFKRKHLVKCHNTLLRQLLHAQEEHQFSGVNFLFFQKDGNSIVIQHRYERILHQVGEDYVYDRFECTSDTNQRQVVTYTNMQQPSK
;
A
#
# COMPACT_ATOMS: atom_id res chain seq x y z
N MET A 1 34.38 -13.49 32.30
CA MET A 1 35.57 -12.65 32.58
C MET A 1 36.76 -13.51 33.00
N ASN A 2 38.00 -13.18 32.63
CA ASN A 2 39.17 -13.99 33.02
C ASN A 2 39.67 -13.65 34.44
N ARG A 3 40.54 -14.50 35.03
CA ARG A 3 41.00 -14.33 36.43
C ARG A 3 41.77 -13.03 36.67
N LYS A 4 42.58 -12.58 35.68
CA LYS A 4 43.37 -11.34 35.80
C LYS A 4 42.45 -10.12 35.80
N GLU A 5 41.49 -10.09 34.88
CA GLU A 5 40.45 -9.07 34.81
C GLU A 5 39.64 -9.04 36.11
N ALA A 6 39.26 -10.20 36.64
CA ALA A 6 38.48 -10.30 37.87
C ALA A 6 39.13 -9.53 39.03
N HIS A 7 40.42 -9.78 39.30
CA HIS A 7 41.16 -9.08 40.35
C HIS A 7 41.29 -7.57 40.09
N LEU A 8 41.37 -7.13 38.83
CA LEU A 8 41.38 -5.70 38.48
C LEU A 8 40.01 -5.03 38.64
N THR A 9 38.93 -5.82 38.61
CA THR A 9 37.54 -5.39 38.79
C THR A 9 37.02 -5.60 40.21
N GLN A 10 37.82 -6.13 41.13
CA GLN A 10 37.43 -6.24 42.53
C GLN A 10 37.15 -4.84 43.12
N GLY A 11 36.06 -4.72 43.86
CA GLY A 11 35.53 -3.45 44.37
C GLY A 11 34.81 -2.59 43.33
N LYS A 12 34.73 -3.01 42.06
CA LYS A 12 34.04 -2.27 40.99
C LYS A 12 32.69 -2.92 40.64
N THR A 13 31.85 -2.14 39.96
CA THR A 13 30.58 -2.63 39.43
C THR A 13 30.82 -3.58 38.26
N VAL A 14 30.14 -4.72 38.27
CA VAL A 14 30.14 -5.75 37.23
C VAL A 14 28.71 -6.11 36.86
N VAL A 15 28.50 -6.68 35.67
CA VAL A 15 27.22 -7.25 35.24
C VAL A 15 27.29 -8.76 35.38
N PHE A 16 26.23 -9.37 35.90
CA PHE A 16 26.13 -10.82 36.01
C PHE A 16 24.76 -11.36 35.59
N THR A 17 24.75 -12.60 35.13
CA THR A 17 23.56 -13.30 34.61
C THR A 17 23.41 -14.69 35.20
N GLU A 18 22.19 -15.21 35.30
CA GLU A 18 21.94 -16.59 35.72
C GLU A 18 21.99 -17.60 34.56
N GLN A 19 21.85 -18.88 34.91
CA GLN A 19 21.81 -20.01 33.96
C GLN A 19 20.61 -19.96 33.00
N ASN A 20 19.50 -19.34 33.40
CA ASN A 20 18.34 -19.13 32.54
C ASN A 20 18.01 -17.62 32.55
N PRO A 21 18.57 -16.83 31.63
CA PRO A 21 18.63 -15.38 31.77
C PRO A 21 17.27 -14.75 31.47
N LYS A 22 16.44 -14.65 32.51
CA LYS A 22 15.25 -13.80 32.54
C LYS A 22 15.63 -12.31 32.59
N CYS A 23 16.69 -12.04 33.34
CA CYS A 23 17.25 -10.72 33.53
C CYS A 23 18.75 -10.82 33.83
N SER A 24 19.41 -9.69 33.70
CA SER A 24 20.80 -9.47 34.13
C SER A 24 20.84 -8.37 35.16
N TYR A 25 21.77 -8.49 36.09
CA TYR A 25 21.92 -7.57 37.21
C TYR A 25 23.29 -6.91 37.16
N TYR A 26 23.43 -5.80 37.86
CA TYR A 26 24.73 -5.23 38.16
C TYR A 26 24.93 -5.07 39.67
N GLY A 27 26.17 -5.23 40.11
CA GLY A 27 26.53 -5.19 41.51
C GLY A 27 28.03 -5.00 41.72
N VAL A 28 28.46 -4.83 42.96
CA VAL A 28 29.88 -4.66 43.30
C VAL A 28 30.50 -6.01 43.57
N LEU A 29 31.57 -6.35 42.86
CA LEU A 29 32.34 -7.57 43.08
C LEU A 29 33.22 -7.40 44.34
N GLN A 30 32.82 -7.97 45.47
CA GLN A 30 33.53 -7.77 46.74
C GLN A 30 34.68 -8.76 46.93
N HIS A 31 34.44 -10.04 46.66
CA HIS A 31 35.39 -11.11 46.91
C HIS A 31 35.52 -12.03 45.70
N ILE A 32 36.70 -12.63 45.53
CA ILE A 32 37.04 -13.49 44.40
C ILE A 32 37.77 -14.71 44.95
N GLU A 33 37.23 -15.89 44.65
CA GLU A 33 37.84 -17.17 44.98
C GLU A 33 38.33 -17.85 43.70
N THR A 34 39.63 -18.17 43.66
CA THR A 34 40.27 -18.77 42.47
C THR A 34 40.84 -20.16 42.79
N PRO A 35 40.01 -21.19 43.01
CA PRO A 35 40.51 -22.55 43.23
C PRO A 35 41.31 -23.06 42.01
N LYS A 36 42.37 -23.82 42.29
CA LYS A 36 43.22 -24.42 41.25
C LYS A 36 42.37 -25.39 40.40
N ASN A 37 42.50 -25.30 39.07
CA ASN A 37 41.77 -26.13 38.08
C ASN A 37 40.23 -26.06 38.13
N LYS A 38 39.64 -25.03 38.74
CA LYS A 38 38.19 -24.78 38.73
C LYS A 38 37.88 -23.38 38.18
N ILE A 39 36.63 -23.19 37.72
CA ILE A 39 36.10 -21.86 37.41
C ILE A 39 36.12 -21.05 38.72
N TRP A 40 36.55 -19.79 38.63
CA TRP A 40 36.59 -18.90 39.79
C TRP A 40 35.18 -18.43 40.15
N THR A 41 34.95 -18.15 41.42
CA THR A 41 33.68 -17.66 41.95
C THR A 41 33.86 -16.26 42.52
N GLY A 42 32.88 -15.40 42.33
CA GLY A 42 32.87 -14.03 42.82
C GLY A 42 31.65 -13.79 43.70
N LYS A 43 31.86 -13.15 44.85
CA LYS A 43 30.79 -12.67 45.70
C LYS A 43 30.42 -11.25 45.28
N ILE A 44 29.16 -11.04 44.91
CA ILE A 44 28.65 -9.78 44.39
C ILE A 44 27.54 -9.25 45.31
N VAL A 45 27.59 -7.96 45.64
CA VAL A 45 26.45 -7.27 46.26
C VAL A 45 25.61 -6.63 45.18
N VAL A 46 24.37 -7.09 45.04
CA VAL A 46 23.43 -6.63 44.01
C VAL A 46 23.07 -5.18 44.24
N GLN A 47 23.26 -4.33 43.24
CA GLN A 47 22.90 -2.91 43.31
C GLN A 47 21.66 -2.58 42.46
N GLY A 48 21.46 -3.30 41.36
CA GLY A 48 20.37 -3.03 40.44
C GLY A 48 20.22 -4.05 39.32
N VAL A 49 19.21 -3.81 38.49
CA VAL A 49 18.89 -4.56 37.28
C VAL A 49 19.56 -3.87 36.09
N TYR A 50 20.29 -4.63 35.29
CA TYR A 50 20.95 -4.16 34.07
C TYR A 50 20.03 -4.28 32.85
N GLU A 51 19.40 -5.43 32.66
CA GLU A 51 18.51 -5.72 31.53
C GLU A 51 17.44 -6.74 31.90
N ILE A 52 16.26 -6.57 31.33
CA ILE A 52 15.13 -7.50 31.43
C ILE A 52 14.84 -7.98 30.02
N HIS A 53 14.75 -9.29 29.82
CA HIS A 53 14.58 -9.87 28.48
C HIS A 53 13.11 -10.09 28.10
N ASN A 54 12.22 -10.28 29.08
CA ASN A 54 10.78 -10.46 28.87
C ASN A 54 9.96 -9.65 29.89
N ALA A 55 8.82 -9.10 29.44
CA ALA A 55 7.89 -8.35 30.27
C ALA A 55 7.31 -9.20 31.42
N ASP A 56 7.10 -10.50 31.20
CA ASP A 56 6.56 -11.40 32.23
C ASP A 56 7.50 -11.56 33.44
N ASP A 57 8.80 -11.31 33.23
CA ASP A 57 9.82 -11.49 34.27
C ASP A 57 9.97 -10.28 35.19
N ILE A 58 9.31 -9.14 34.89
CA ILE A 58 9.42 -7.89 35.66
C ILE A 58 9.06 -8.10 37.14
N PHE A 59 8.05 -8.93 37.41
CA PHE A 59 7.56 -9.17 38.77
C PHE A 59 8.16 -10.42 39.43
N SER A 60 9.06 -11.13 38.74
CA SER A 60 9.70 -12.35 39.24
C SER A 60 11.23 -12.22 39.31
N LEU A 61 11.71 -11.02 39.61
CA LEU A 61 13.13 -10.78 39.86
C LEU A 61 13.63 -11.66 41.01
N HIS A 62 14.71 -12.39 40.76
CA HIS A 62 15.28 -13.36 41.69
C HIS A 62 16.01 -12.70 42.86
N TYR A 63 16.61 -11.52 42.62
CA TYR A 63 17.40 -10.80 43.62
C TYR A 63 16.82 -9.44 43.97
N SER A 64 17.13 -9.01 45.19
CA SER A 64 16.81 -7.70 45.73
C SER A 64 18.05 -6.81 45.88
N GLY A 65 17.85 -5.50 45.96
CA GLY A 65 18.95 -4.55 46.17
C GLY A 65 19.61 -4.73 47.54
N GLY A 66 20.93 -4.93 47.55
CA GLY A 66 21.73 -5.14 48.75
C GLY A 66 22.02 -6.61 49.07
N GLU A 67 21.46 -7.56 48.32
CA GLU A 67 21.66 -8.98 48.51
C GLU A 67 23.08 -9.43 48.10
N GLU A 68 23.67 -10.38 48.84
CA GLU A 68 24.96 -10.99 48.49
C GLU A 68 24.74 -12.29 47.73
N VAL A 69 25.42 -12.44 46.59
CA VAL A 69 25.27 -13.62 45.73
C VAL A 69 26.62 -14.14 45.27
N ASP A 70 26.77 -15.46 45.23
CA ASP A 70 27.96 -16.13 44.70
C ASP A 70 27.74 -16.52 43.24
N VAL A 71 28.57 -15.99 42.35
CA VAL A 71 28.41 -16.16 40.90
C VAL A 71 29.71 -16.67 40.28
N THR A 72 29.59 -17.61 39.35
CA THR A 72 30.73 -18.16 38.61
C THR A 72 31.27 -17.16 37.58
N GLY A 73 32.58 -17.11 37.41
CA GLY A 73 33.26 -16.09 36.61
C GLY A 73 32.94 -16.05 35.11
N ASP A 74 32.39 -17.15 34.57
CA ASP A 74 31.84 -17.25 33.21
C ASP A 74 30.58 -16.41 33.03
N LYS A 75 29.82 -16.18 34.11
CA LYS A 75 28.60 -15.38 34.14
C LYS A 75 28.84 -13.90 34.49
N ILE A 76 30.08 -13.52 34.76
CA ILE A 76 30.45 -12.16 35.15
C ILE A 76 31.12 -11.45 33.97
N SER A 77 30.68 -10.22 33.71
CA SER A 77 31.19 -9.34 32.66
C SER A 77 31.41 -7.92 33.19
N THR A 78 32.26 -7.15 32.51
CA THR A 78 32.55 -5.77 32.88
C THR A 78 31.35 -4.87 32.66
N PHE A 79 31.02 -4.03 33.64
CA PHE A 79 29.99 -3.01 33.49
C PHE A 79 30.55 -1.78 32.77
N SER A 80 29.86 -1.32 31.71
CA SER A 80 30.15 -0.06 31.03
C SER A 80 28.87 0.76 30.97
N GLY A 81 28.65 1.62 31.97
CA GLY A 81 27.42 2.38 32.06
C GLY A 81 27.35 3.28 33.28
N LYS A 82 26.19 3.92 33.46
CA LYS A 82 25.89 4.70 34.66
C LYS A 82 25.10 3.84 35.64
N VAL A 83 25.56 3.82 36.88
CA VAL A 83 24.87 3.14 37.98
C VAL A 83 23.65 3.97 38.36
N ALA A 84 22.46 3.36 38.44
CA ALA A 84 21.28 4.04 38.90
C ALA A 84 21.33 4.26 40.42
N ARG A 85 20.60 5.27 40.92
CA ARG A 85 20.63 5.65 42.34
C ARG A 85 20.02 4.60 43.27
N SER A 86 19.17 3.73 42.76
CA SER A 86 18.51 2.68 43.54
C SER A 86 18.14 1.49 42.67
N PHE A 87 17.91 0.34 43.32
CA PHE A 87 17.41 -0.86 42.66
C PHE A 87 16.13 -0.56 41.87
N ARG A 88 15.14 0.08 42.51
CA ARG A 88 13.89 0.50 41.83
C ARG A 88 14.14 1.38 40.60
N SER A 89 15.06 2.35 40.69
CA SER A 89 15.40 3.21 39.56
C SER A 89 16.03 2.41 38.42
N SER A 90 16.89 1.44 38.74
CA SER A 90 17.51 0.57 37.73
C SER A 90 16.48 -0.33 37.03
N THR A 91 15.52 -0.88 37.78
CA THR A 91 14.42 -1.67 37.22
C THR A 91 13.59 -0.85 36.24
N LEU A 92 13.21 0.38 36.62
CA LEU A 92 12.46 1.27 35.71
C LEU A 92 13.24 1.60 34.43
N MET A 93 14.56 1.81 34.54
CA MET A 93 15.42 2.04 33.37
C MET A 93 15.50 0.80 32.47
N ALA A 94 15.59 -0.40 33.05
CA ALA A 94 15.60 -1.65 32.30
C ALA A 94 14.27 -1.89 31.58
N ILE A 95 13.13 -1.58 32.23
CA ILE A 95 11.79 -1.65 31.61
C ILE A 95 11.69 -0.66 30.44
N ALA A 96 12.10 0.59 30.63
CA ALA A 96 12.06 1.59 29.56
C ALA A 96 12.95 1.20 28.36
N LYS A 97 14.10 0.55 28.61
CA LYS A 97 14.95 -0.01 27.56
C LYS A 97 14.24 -1.14 26.81
N LEU A 98 13.60 -2.06 27.54
CA LEU A 98 12.82 -3.15 26.95
C LEU A 98 11.68 -2.61 26.09
N GLU A 99 10.88 -1.67 26.60
CA GLU A 99 9.80 -1.01 25.87
C GLU A 99 10.31 -0.37 24.56
N LYS A 100 11.42 0.38 24.62
CA LYS A 100 12.03 0.99 23.44
C LYS A 100 12.46 -0.06 22.41
N SER A 101 13.08 -1.15 22.84
CA SER A 101 13.49 -2.24 21.94
C SER A 101 12.28 -2.96 21.33
N THR A 102 11.22 -3.18 22.10
CA THR A 102 9.98 -3.79 21.65
C THR A 102 9.29 -2.92 20.60
N ASN A 103 9.21 -1.61 20.82
CA ASN A 103 8.64 -0.67 19.84
C ASN A 103 9.44 -0.64 18.54
N ALA A 104 10.78 -0.70 18.62
CA ALA A 104 11.63 -0.81 17.43
C ALA A 104 11.37 -2.13 16.66
N ASN A 105 11.18 -3.25 17.39
CA ASN A 105 10.84 -4.54 16.79
C ASN A 105 9.45 -4.53 16.15
N ILE A 106 8.45 -3.87 16.76
CA ILE A 106 7.11 -3.69 16.18
C ILE A 106 7.21 -2.99 14.82
N HIS A 107 7.92 -1.86 14.76
CA HIS A 107 8.12 -1.15 13.49
C HIS A 107 8.81 -2.02 12.43
N GLN A 108 9.82 -2.81 12.80
CA GLN A 108 10.47 -3.74 11.87
C GLN A 108 9.51 -4.84 11.39
N LEU A 109 8.67 -5.37 12.27
CA LEU A 109 7.68 -6.39 11.93
C LEU A 109 6.57 -5.85 11.04
N GLU A 110 6.12 -4.60 11.28
CA GLU A 110 5.16 -3.91 10.41
C GLU A 110 5.72 -3.70 9.01
N GLU A 111 6.98 -3.27 8.90
CA GLU A 111 7.66 -3.12 7.63
C GLU A 111 7.78 -4.46 6.89
N LYS A 112 8.16 -5.52 7.61
CA LYS A 112 8.23 -6.88 7.05
C LYS A 112 6.85 -7.38 6.61
N LYS A 113 5.79 -7.08 7.36
CA LYS A 113 4.41 -7.39 6.98
C LYS A 113 4.01 -6.67 5.70
N ARG A 114 4.36 -5.39 5.55
CA ARG A 114 4.14 -4.62 4.32
C ARG A 114 4.85 -5.25 3.12
N GLN A 115 6.13 -5.58 3.26
CA GLN A 115 6.90 -6.25 2.21
C GLN A 115 6.31 -7.61 1.82
N LEU A 116 5.84 -8.41 2.80
CA LEU A 116 5.16 -9.67 2.52
C LEU A 116 3.82 -9.47 1.79
N GLN A 117 3.06 -8.43 2.12
CA GLN A 117 1.84 -8.09 1.40
C GLN A 117 2.12 -7.65 -0.04
N GLU A 118 3.13 -6.81 -0.25
CA GLU A 118 3.60 -6.41 -1.59
C GLU A 118 4.08 -7.62 -2.39
N ASN A 119 4.89 -8.50 -1.79
CA ASN A 119 5.35 -9.72 -2.44
C ASN A 119 4.20 -10.68 -2.74
N ARG A 120 3.19 -10.78 -1.86
CA ARG A 120 1.98 -11.56 -2.12
C ARG A 120 1.19 -11.00 -3.30
N LEU A 121 1.07 -9.67 -3.40
CA LEU A 121 0.44 -9.02 -4.56
C LEU A 121 1.28 -9.25 -5.83
N ARG A 122 2.61 -9.12 -5.75
CA ARG A 122 3.52 -9.41 -6.86
C ARG A 122 3.47 -10.87 -7.30
N LEU A 123 3.32 -11.83 -6.38
CA LEU A 123 3.18 -13.24 -6.71
C LEU A 123 1.78 -13.57 -7.26
N LYS A 124 0.71 -12.96 -6.71
CA LYS A 124 -0.62 -13.02 -7.33
C LYS A 124 -0.62 -12.46 -8.75
N ASN A 125 0.16 -11.41 -9.00
CA ASN A 125 0.26 -10.78 -10.32
C ASN A 125 1.31 -11.43 -11.22
N GLY A 126 2.32 -12.09 -10.65
CA GLY A 126 3.50 -12.65 -11.33
C GLY A 126 3.41 -14.14 -11.65
N HIS A 127 2.31 -14.80 -11.30
CA HIS A 127 1.96 -16.16 -11.73
C HIS A 127 0.59 -16.19 -12.44
N ARG A 128 0.25 -15.13 -13.19
CA ARG A 128 -0.75 -15.26 -14.26
C ARG A 128 -0.07 -15.89 -15.47
N THR A 129 0.03 -17.21 -15.49
CA THR A 129 0.04 -17.96 -16.75
C THR A 129 -1.16 -17.52 -17.56
N SER A 130 -0.92 -16.75 -18.64
CA SER A 130 -1.88 -16.46 -19.72
C SER A 130 -3.34 -16.36 -19.24
N GLU A 131 -3.64 -15.44 -18.31
CA GLU A 131 -5.02 -14.96 -18.28
C GLU A 131 -5.21 -14.24 -19.61
N ASP A 132 -6.11 -14.79 -20.43
CA ASP A 132 -6.56 -14.14 -21.65
C ASP A 132 -6.80 -12.65 -21.34
N PRO A 133 -6.09 -11.72 -22.01
CA PRO A 133 -6.16 -10.31 -21.67
C PRO A 133 -7.49 -9.70 -22.11
N TYR A 134 -8.44 -10.49 -22.61
CA TYR A 134 -9.76 -10.06 -23.01
C TYR A 134 -10.87 -10.58 -22.09
N LEU A 135 -11.95 -9.80 -21.99
CA LEU A 135 -13.26 -10.23 -21.52
C LEU A 135 -14.16 -10.51 -22.71
N TYR A 136 -15.01 -11.52 -22.61
CA TYR A 136 -15.87 -12.00 -23.69
C TYR A 136 -17.35 -11.75 -23.40
N PHE A 137 -18.02 -11.17 -24.38
CA PHE A 137 -19.40 -10.76 -24.32
C PHE A 137 -20.18 -11.37 -25.50
N LYS A 138 -21.49 -11.52 -25.28
CA LYS A 138 -22.45 -11.83 -26.35
C LYS A 138 -23.36 -10.65 -26.55
N LEU A 139 -23.61 -10.32 -27.81
CA LEU A 139 -24.65 -9.39 -28.20
C LEU A 139 -26.04 -9.99 -27.91
N GLN A 140 -26.90 -9.27 -27.20
CA GLN A 140 -28.29 -9.66 -26.93
C GLN A 140 -29.23 -8.47 -27.14
N SER A 141 -30.50 -8.78 -27.45
CA SER A 141 -31.57 -7.79 -27.48
C SER A 141 -32.40 -7.94 -26.20
N ILE A 142 -32.38 -6.92 -25.35
CA ILE A 142 -33.14 -6.90 -24.09
C ILE A 142 -33.99 -5.62 -24.10
N GLU A 143 -35.30 -5.74 -23.93
CA GLU A 143 -36.23 -4.59 -23.89
C GLU A 143 -36.10 -3.65 -25.11
N ASP A 144 -35.94 -4.21 -26.31
CA ASP A 144 -35.70 -3.50 -27.58
C ASP A 144 -34.36 -2.74 -27.69
N GLU A 145 -33.46 -2.88 -26.71
CA GLU A 145 -32.11 -2.33 -26.74
C GLU A 145 -31.04 -3.40 -26.99
N VAL A 146 -29.97 -3.02 -27.69
CA VAL A 146 -28.84 -3.92 -27.99
C VAL A 146 -27.77 -3.77 -26.92
N VAL A 147 -27.52 -4.84 -26.18
CA VAL A 147 -26.58 -4.86 -25.04
C VAL A 147 -25.51 -5.93 -25.19
N LEU A 148 -24.39 -5.75 -24.47
CA LEU A 148 -23.35 -6.75 -24.28
C LEU A 148 -23.59 -7.50 -22.96
N VAL A 149 -23.66 -8.82 -23.01
CA VAL A 149 -23.79 -9.66 -21.81
C VAL A 149 -22.51 -10.47 -21.61
N GLU A 150 -21.87 -10.27 -20.46
CA GLU A 150 -20.61 -10.94 -20.10
C GLU A 150 -20.85 -12.44 -19.89
N GLN A 151 -20.01 -13.30 -20.50
CA GLN A 151 -20.21 -14.75 -20.40
C GLN A 151 -19.99 -15.33 -19.00
N SER A 152 -19.16 -14.69 -18.17
CA SER A 152 -18.76 -15.22 -16.88
C SER A 152 -19.70 -14.85 -15.74
N GLN A 153 -20.20 -13.62 -15.71
CA GLN A 153 -20.96 -13.10 -14.56
C GLN A 153 -22.37 -12.61 -14.92
N SER A 154 -22.79 -12.76 -16.18
CA SER A 154 -24.09 -12.28 -16.68
C SER A 154 -24.32 -10.79 -16.42
N GLU A 155 -23.25 -10.00 -16.28
CA GLU A 155 -23.33 -8.55 -16.23
C GLU A 155 -23.69 -8.01 -17.63
N GLN A 156 -24.55 -6.98 -17.65
CA GLN A 156 -25.02 -6.34 -18.87
C GLN A 156 -24.34 -4.98 -19.02
N MET A 157 -23.98 -4.64 -20.25
CA MET A 157 -23.36 -3.37 -20.60
C MET A 157 -24.06 -2.78 -21.82
N MET A 158 -24.46 -1.51 -21.68
CA MET A 158 -25.03 -0.73 -22.76
C MET A 158 -23.98 -0.44 -23.83
N LEU A 159 -24.39 -0.51 -25.10
CA LEU A 159 -23.53 -0.17 -26.24
C LEU A 159 -23.58 1.31 -26.61
N ASP A 160 -24.71 1.97 -26.32
CA ASP A 160 -24.83 3.41 -26.54
C ASP A 160 -23.93 4.18 -25.56
N GLY A 161 -23.17 5.14 -26.07
CA GLY A 161 -22.17 5.87 -25.28
C GLY A 161 -21.00 5.02 -24.73
N CYS A 162 -20.84 3.77 -25.17
CA CYS A 162 -19.83 2.86 -24.63
C CYS A 162 -18.39 3.36 -24.93
N PRO A 163 -17.53 3.57 -23.90
CA PRO A 163 -16.21 4.18 -24.08
C PRO A 163 -15.10 3.15 -24.42
N PHE A 164 -15.47 1.92 -24.74
CA PHE A 164 -14.53 0.81 -24.97
C PHE A 164 -14.34 0.52 -26.46
N ASP A 165 -13.10 0.26 -26.85
CA ASP A 165 -12.77 -0.33 -28.14
C ASP A 165 -13.20 -1.79 -28.16
N LEU A 166 -14.08 -2.13 -29.10
CA LEU A 166 -14.68 -3.46 -29.23
C LEU A 166 -14.00 -4.26 -30.34
N GLU A 167 -13.86 -5.57 -30.15
CA GLU A 167 -13.47 -6.50 -31.22
C GLU A 167 -14.52 -7.58 -31.40
N TRP A 168 -14.90 -7.84 -32.65
CA TRP A 168 -15.88 -8.86 -33.02
C TRP A 168 -15.21 -10.05 -33.69
N LEU A 169 -15.65 -11.27 -33.36
CA LEU A 169 -15.19 -12.48 -34.02
C LEU A 169 -15.90 -12.67 -35.38
N ASP A 170 -15.18 -12.42 -36.47
CA ASP A 170 -15.67 -12.72 -37.82
C ASP A 170 -15.62 -14.24 -38.05
N SER A 171 -16.74 -14.92 -37.83
CA SER A 171 -16.83 -16.38 -37.96
C SER A 171 -16.51 -16.91 -39.37
N LYS A 172 -16.46 -16.05 -40.40
CA LYS A 172 -16.05 -16.46 -41.76
C LYS A 172 -14.54 -16.53 -41.93
N LYS A 173 -13.81 -15.71 -41.18
CA LYS A 173 -12.34 -15.60 -41.23
C LYS A 173 -11.65 -16.20 -40.02
N ASP A 174 -12.42 -16.48 -38.97
CA ASP A 174 -11.94 -16.90 -37.65
C ASP A 174 -10.94 -15.90 -37.04
N GLU A 175 -11.23 -14.61 -37.22
CA GLU A 175 -10.37 -13.51 -36.79
C GLU A 175 -11.16 -12.45 -36.01
N TRP A 176 -10.50 -11.84 -35.03
CA TRP A 176 -11.03 -10.72 -34.27
C TRP A 176 -10.80 -9.41 -35.04
N GLN A 177 -11.88 -8.68 -35.29
CA GLN A 177 -11.85 -7.43 -36.04
C GLN A 177 -12.31 -6.27 -35.16
N PRO A 178 -11.56 -5.16 -35.09
CA PRO A 178 -11.96 -3.98 -34.34
C PRO A 178 -13.20 -3.34 -34.98
N VAL A 179 -14.20 -3.06 -34.15
CA VAL A 179 -15.50 -2.53 -34.53
C VAL A 179 -15.92 -1.41 -33.59
N ASN A 180 -16.59 -0.40 -34.15
CA ASN A 180 -17.26 0.64 -33.37
C ASN A 180 -18.76 0.45 -33.50
N TYR A 181 -19.49 0.56 -32.38
CA TYR A 181 -20.95 0.54 -32.41
C TYR A 181 -21.48 1.78 -33.15
N ASP A 182 -22.56 1.60 -33.93
CA ASP A 182 -23.24 2.67 -34.69
C ASP A 182 -24.69 2.77 -34.20
N GLN A 183 -25.53 1.76 -34.49
CA GLN A 183 -26.92 1.67 -34.01
C GLN A 183 -27.52 0.29 -34.35
N ASP A 184 -28.41 -0.28 -33.53
CA ASP A 184 -29.27 -1.44 -33.85
C ASP A 184 -28.56 -2.62 -34.55
N PHE A 185 -27.63 -3.26 -33.83
CA PHE A 185 -26.75 -4.32 -34.35
C PHE A 185 -25.85 -3.92 -35.53
N LYS A 186 -25.81 -2.64 -35.92
CA LYS A 186 -24.87 -2.14 -36.94
C LYS A 186 -23.60 -1.66 -36.26
N PHE A 187 -22.48 -2.10 -36.81
CA PHE A 187 -21.13 -1.77 -36.37
C PHE A 187 -20.31 -1.29 -37.56
N ARG A 188 -19.26 -0.52 -37.29
CA ARG A 188 -18.36 0.03 -38.29
C ARG A 188 -16.96 -0.52 -38.07
N LEU A 189 -16.39 -1.16 -39.09
CA LEU A 189 -15.00 -1.60 -39.08
C LEU A 189 -14.06 -0.39 -39.22
N LYS A 190 -12.79 -0.55 -38.84
CA LYS A 190 -11.74 0.48 -39.08
C LYS A 190 -11.62 0.91 -40.53
N SER A 191 -11.98 0.05 -41.49
CA SER A 191 -12.03 0.38 -42.92
C SER A 191 -13.18 1.31 -43.33
N GLY A 192 -14.06 1.70 -42.39
CA GLY A 192 -15.28 2.47 -42.64
C GLY A 192 -16.46 1.64 -43.12
N LYS A 193 -16.26 0.34 -43.42
CA LYS A 193 -17.34 -0.56 -43.84
C LYS A 193 -18.30 -0.84 -42.68
N LYS A 194 -19.60 -0.66 -42.94
CA LYS A 194 -20.65 -1.05 -42.01
C LYS A 194 -20.94 -2.55 -42.11
N VAL A 195 -21.06 -3.21 -40.96
CA VAL A 195 -21.42 -4.61 -40.81
C VAL A 195 -22.62 -4.72 -39.87
N ARG A 196 -23.56 -5.61 -40.18
CA ARG A 196 -24.69 -5.90 -39.30
C ARG A 196 -24.41 -7.22 -38.59
N LEU A 197 -24.24 -7.16 -37.28
CA LEU A 197 -24.03 -8.31 -36.43
C LEU A 197 -25.39 -8.94 -36.07
N LYS A 198 -25.37 -10.18 -35.58
CA LYS A 198 -26.56 -10.87 -35.12
C LYS A 198 -26.52 -11.03 -33.61
N GLU A 199 -27.69 -11.21 -33.00
CA GLU A 199 -27.78 -11.70 -31.64
C GLU A 199 -26.95 -12.99 -31.45
N GLY A 200 -26.26 -13.07 -30.31
CA GLY A 200 -25.29 -14.11 -29.99
C GLY A 200 -23.88 -13.90 -30.55
N SER A 201 -23.65 -12.85 -31.35
CA SER A 201 -22.30 -12.54 -31.87
C SER A 201 -21.32 -12.27 -30.73
N MET A 202 -20.10 -12.79 -30.88
CA MET A 202 -19.04 -12.68 -29.86
C MET A 202 -18.30 -11.36 -29.98
N ILE A 203 -18.27 -10.60 -28.89
CA ILE A 203 -17.48 -9.39 -28.75
C ILE A 203 -16.44 -9.62 -27.66
N ARG A 204 -15.24 -9.08 -27.82
CA ARG A 204 -14.23 -9.05 -26.77
C ARG A 204 -13.72 -7.64 -26.52
N ILE A 205 -13.35 -7.37 -25.29
CA ILE A 205 -12.80 -6.08 -24.84
C ILE A 205 -11.55 -6.36 -24.03
N HIS A 206 -10.47 -5.63 -24.30
CA HIS A 206 -9.22 -5.81 -23.57
C HIS A 206 -9.36 -5.38 -22.11
N LYS A 207 -8.94 -6.22 -21.15
CA LYS A 207 -9.04 -6.01 -19.70
C LYS A 207 -8.41 -4.68 -19.24
N GLU A 208 -7.34 -4.23 -19.90
CA GLU A 208 -6.72 -2.93 -19.58
C GLU A 208 -7.65 -1.73 -19.83
N GLN A 209 -8.64 -1.86 -20.72
CA GLN A 209 -9.63 -0.81 -20.92
C GLN A 209 -10.56 -0.68 -19.71
N PHE A 210 -10.64 -1.69 -18.84
CA PHE A 210 -11.36 -1.64 -17.56
C PHE A 210 -10.51 -1.05 -16.43
N GLU A 211 -9.25 -0.69 -16.68
CA GLU A 211 -8.42 0.01 -15.70
C GLU A 211 -8.98 1.41 -15.44
N PRO A 212 -9.36 1.76 -14.19
CA PRO A 212 -10.07 3.01 -13.90
C PRO A 212 -9.36 4.27 -14.40
N PHE A 213 -8.03 4.24 -14.45
CA PHE A 213 -7.23 5.35 -14.96
C PHE A 213 -7.23 5.44 -16.49
N GLN A 214 -7.24 4.30 -17.19
CA GLN A 214 -7.36 4.30 -18.64
C GLN A 214 -8.74 4.79 -19.06
N ILE A 215 -9.79 4.39 -18.33
CA ILE A 215 -11.15 4.89 -18.53
C ILE A 215 -11.21 6.40 -18.33
N LEU A 216 -10.64 6.91 -17.23
CA LEU A 216 -10.55 8.35 -17.00
C LEU A 216 -9.85 9.05 -18.17
N LEU A 217 -8.75 8.50 -18.67
CA LEU A 217 -8.06 9.08 -19.82
C LEU A 217 -8.89 9.01 -21.11
N ASN A 218 -9.75 8.02 -21.29
CA ASN A 218 -10.63 7.93 -22.46
C ASN A 218 -11.78 8.94 -22.35
N GLU A 219 -12.29 9.20 -21.15
CA GLU A 219 -13.34 10.17 -20.83
C GLU A 219 -12.90 11.62 -21.06
N LEU A 220 -11.67 11.97 -20.68
CA LEU A 220 -11.19 13.34 -20.75
C LEU A 220 -11.07 13.82 -22.21
N GLU A 221 -11.37 15.09 -22.47
CA GLU A 221 -11.00 15.73 -23.73
C GLU A 221 -9.48 15.96 -23.79
N LEU A 222 -8.94 16.12 -25.00
CA LEU A 222 -7.49 16.25 -25.21
C LEU A 222 -6.84 17.37 -24.35
N PRO A 223 -7.41 18.59 -24.23
CA PRO A 223 -6.82 19.64 -23.40
C PRO A 223 -6.81 19.30 -21.90
N ALA A 224 -7.82 18.57 -21.42
CA ALA A 224 -7.87 18.10 -20.05
C ALA A 224 -6.83 17.00 -19.78
N LYS A 225 -6.59 16.09 -20.74
CA LYS A 225 -5.50 15.09 -20.67
C LYS A 225 -4.13 15.77 -20.58
N GLU A 226 -3.91 16.79 -21.41
CA GLU A 226 -2.67 17.57 -21.41
C GLU A 226 -2.48 18.30 -20.09
N SER A 227 -3.54 18.92 -19.56
CA SER A 227 -3.54 19.58 -18.25
C SER A 227 -3.15 18.63 -17.11
N LEU A 228 -3.73 17.43 -17.09
CA LEU A 228 -3.36 16.38 -16.13
C LEU A 228 -1.89 15.94 -16.31
N ALA A 229 -1.42 15.80 -17.54
CA ALA A 229 -0.03 15.43 -17.81
C ALA A 229 0.98 16.49 -17.37
N VAL A 230 0.66 17.77 -17.58
CA VAL A 230 1.44 18.92 -17.09
C VAL A 230 1.49 18.89 -15.56
N LEU A 231 0.35 18.77 -14.91
CA LEU A 231 0.23 18.69 -13.45
C LEU A 231 1.11 17.57 -12.87
N LEU A 232 1.05 16.37 -13.46
CA LEU A 232 1.89 15.24 -13.02
C LEU A 232 3.37 15.54 -13.19
N ARG A 233 3.76 16.17 -14.30
CA ARG A 233 5.15 16.53 -14.58
C ARG A 233 5.67 17.58 -13.60
N ASP A 234 4.87 18.59 -13.28
CA ASP A 234 5.24 19.68 -12.36
C ASP A 234 5.57 19.15 -10.96
N PHE A 235 4.84 18.13 -10.49
CA PHE A 235 5.11 17.44 -9.23
C PHE A 235 6.15 16.30 -9.37
N GLY A 236 6.70 16.05 -10.56
CA GLY A 236 7.73 15.03 -10.79
C GLY A 236 7.21 13.58 -10.85
N PHE A 237 5.92 13.39 -11.12
CA PHE A 237 5.24 12.11 -11.25
C PHE A 237 5.00 11.70 -12.73
N LYS A 238 4.67 10.42 -12.92
CA LYS A 238 4.39 9.78 -14.22
C LYS A 238 3.28 8.75 -14.00
N ARG A 239 2.62 8.30 -15.07
CA ARG A 239 1.60 7.23 -15.02
C ARG A 239 2.03 6.00 -14.22
N LYS A 240 3.29 5.56 -14.37
CA LYS A 240 3.83 4.39 -13.65
C LYS A 240 3.88 4.53 -12.12
N HIS A 241 3.75 5.74 -11.59
CA HIS A 241 3.72 6.01 -10.15
C HIS A 241 2.29 6.01 -9.59
N LEU A 242 1.27 5.78 -10.42
CA LEU A 242 -0.12 5.66 -9.98
C LEU A 242 -0.27 4.39 -9.12
N VAL A 243 -0.77 4.57 -7.91
CA VAL A 243 -1.06 3.49 -6.97
C VAL A 243 -2.54 3.12 -6.99
N LYS A 244 -3.42 4.13 -7.13
CA LYS A 244 -4.86 3.93 -7.07
C LYS A 244 -5.60 5.00 -7.86
N CYS A 245 -6.63 4.58 -8.60
CA CYS A 245 -7.58 5.47 -9.25
C CYS A 245 -9.00 5.06 -8.86
N HIS A 246 -9.73 5.99 -8.23
CA HIS A 246 -11.17 5.87 -8.02
C HIS A 246 -11.89 6.68 -9.09
N ASN A 247 -12.42 5.99 -10.10
CA ASN A 247 -13.27 6.61 -11.12
C ASN A 247 -14.75 6.37 -10.73
N THR A 248 -15.46 7.46 -10.42
CA THR A 248 -16.89 7.47 -10.06
C THR A 248 -17.79 7.56 -11.28
N LEU A 249 -17.33 8.18 -12.38
CA LEU A 249 -18.13 8.36 -13.59
C LEU A 249 -18.48 7.02 -14.23
N LEU A 250 -17.55 6.06 -14.24
CA LEU A 250 -17.81 4.73 -14.77
C LEU A 250 -19.04 4.08 -14.12
N ARG A 251 -19.20 4.23 -12.80
CA ARG A 251 -20.38 3.71 -12.10
C ARG A 251 -21.65 4.43 -12.51
N GLN A 252 -21.58 5.74 -12.73
CA GLN A 252 -22.73 6.53 -13.16
C GLN A 252 -23.13 6.12 -14.59
N LEU A 253 -22.19 6.01 -15.53
CA LEU A 253 -22.46 5.60 -16.91
C LEU A 253 -23.01 4.18 -17.03
N LEU A 254 -22.54 3.24 -16.20
CA LEU A 254 -23.05 1.86 -16.19
C LEU A 254 -24.46 1.72 -15.58
N HIS A 255 -24.94 2.73 -14.85
CA HIS A 255 -26.23 2.70 -14.15
C HIS A 255 -27.21 3.77 -14.64
N ALA A 256 -26.81 4.60 -15.60
CA ALA A 256 -27.63 5.68 -16.13
C ALA A 256 -28.66 5.11 -17.12
N GLN A 257 -29.87 4.85 -16.64
CA GLN A 257 -30.97 4.48 -17.53
C GLN A 257 -31.55 5.69 -18.28
N GLU A 258 -31.48 6.91 -17.72
CA GLU A 258 -32.06 8.12 -18.37
C GLU A 258 -31.37 9.45 -17.97
N GLU A 259 -30.22 9.43 -17.29
CA GLU A 259 -29.58 10.66 -16.81
C GLU A 259 -28.75 11.34 -17.93
N HIS A 260 -29.05 12.61 -18.21
CA HIS A 260 -28.27 13.44 -19.15
C HIS A 260 -27.26 14.36 -18.46
N GLN A 261 -27.17 14.31 -17.13
CA GLN A 261 -26.26 15.15 -16.36
C GLN A 261 -25.47 14.30 -15.37
N PHE A 262 -24.15 14.38 -15.45
CA PHE A 262 -23.23 13.65 -14.58
C PHE A 262 -22.34 14.61 -13.83
N SER A 263 -22.13 14.35 -12.55
CA SER A 263 -21.13 15.08 -11.78
C SER A 263 -20.56 14.20 -10.69
N GLY A 264 -19.29 14.46 -10.36
CA GLY A 264 -18.63 13.67 -9.35
C GLY A 264 -17.19 14.07 -9.12
N VAL A 265 -16.52 13.25 -8.30
CA VAL A 265 -15.12 13.44 -7.96
C VAL A 265 -14.40 12.11 -8.10
N ASN A 266 -13.34 12.13 -8.90
CA ASN A 266 -12.38 11.06 -9.05
C ASN A 266 -11.17 11.32 -8.14
N PHE A 267 -10.58 10.26 -7.60
CA PHE A 267 -9.36 10.38 -6.79
C PHE A 267 -8.23 9.58 -7.41
N LEU A 268 -7.10 10.23 -7.62
CA LEU A 268 -5.89 9.63 -8.15
C LEU A 268 -4.79 9.75 -7.09
N PHE A 269 -4.18 8.62 -6.73
CA PHE A 269 -3.10 8.54 -5.76
C PHE A 269 -1.82 8.13 -6.46
N PHE A 270 -0.77 8.95 -6.35
CA PHE A 270 0.55 8.63 -6.88
C PHE A 270 1.59 8.59 -5.77
N GLN A 271 2.55 7.68 -5.89
CA GLN A 271 3.63 7.52 -4.91
C GLN A 271 4.96 7.26 -5.62
N LYS A 272 6.02 7.95 -5.18
CA LYS A 272 7.37 7.85 -5.74
C LYS A 272 8.41 8.21 -4.67
N ASP A 273 9.36 7.32 -4.43
CA ASP A 273 10.53 7.55 -3.55
C ASP A 273 10.16 8.08 -2.15
N GLY A 274 9.06 7.59 -1.57
CA GLY A 274 8.55 8.04 -0.28
C GLY A 274 7.67 9.29 -0.32
N ASN A 275 7.62 10.01 -1.45
CA ASN A 275 6.72 11.14 -1.66
C ASN A 275 5.38 10.70 -2.25
N SER A 276 4.32 11.44 -1.93
CA SER A 276 2.97 11.16 -2.42
C SER A 276 2.23 12.43 -2.87
N ILE A 277 1.41 12.27 -3.90
CA ILE A 277 0.43 13.28 -4.31
C ILE A 277 -0.96 12.66 -4.45
N VAL A 278 -1.96 13.46 -4.15
CA VAL A 278 -3.37 13.15 -4.38
C VAL A 278 -3.91 14.16 -5.38
N ILE A 279 -4.50 13.67 -6.46
CA ILE A 279 -5.25 14.52 -7.41
C ILE A 279 -6.73 14.24 -7.24
N GLN A 280 -7.48 15.26 -6.87
CA GLN A 280 -8.93 15.27 -6.89
C GLN A 280 -9.38 15.82 -8.25
N HIS A 281 -10.02 14.99 -9.05
CA HIS A 281 -10.57 15.38 -10.33
C HIS A 281 -12.10 15.53 -10.21
N ARG A 282 -12.58 16.76 -10.12
CA ARG A 282 -14.02 17.06 -10.14
C ARG A 282 -14.47 17.25 -11.57
N TYR A 283 -15.49 16.51 -11.99
CA TYR A 283 -16.04 16.60 -13.34
C TYR A 283 -17.52 16.95 -13.30
N GLU A 284 -17.97 17.63 -14.34
CA GLU A 284 -19.38 17.85 -14.66
C GLU A 284 -19.57 17.60 -16.18
N ARG A 285 -20.63 16.89 -16.54
CA ARG A 285 -21.05 16.58 -17.91
C ARG A 285 -22.53 16.88 -18.06
N ILE A 286 -22.92 17.54 -19.14
CA ILE A 286 -24.32 17.64 -19.56
C ILE A 286 -24.37 17.19 -21.01
N LEU A 287 -25.00 16.04 -21.24
CA LEU A 287 -25.19 15.47 -22.56
C LEU A 287 -26.39 16.14 -23.22
N HIS A 288 -26.20 16.71 -24.40
CA HIS A 288 -27.27 17.34 -25.16
C HIS A 288 -27.66 16.44 -26.34
N GLN A 289 -28.97 16.21 -26.53
CA GLN A 289 -29.46 15.46 -27.70
C GLN A 289 -29.15 16.17 -29.03
N VAL A 290 -29.01 17.50 -28.99
CA VAL A 290 -28.66 18.35 -30.14
C VAL A 290 -27.75 19.48 -29.64
N GLY A 291 -26.51 19.52 -30.11
CA GLY A 291 -25.50 20.52 -29.72
C GLY A 291 -24.20 19.89 -29.23
N GLU A 292 -23.27 20.72 -28.77
CA GLU A 292 -22.07 20.25 -28.08
C GLU A 292 -22.40 19.95 -26.60
N ASP A 293 -21.84 18.87 -26.07
CA ASP A 293 -21.97 18.52 -24.66
C ASP A 293 -21.25 19.55 -23.79
N TYR A 294 -21.78 19.81 -22.60
CA TYR A 294 -21.04 20.60 -21.61
C TYR A 294 -20.03 19.70 -20.91
N VAL A 295 -18.75 20.09 -20.95
CA VAL A 295 -17.65 19.40 -20.28
C VAL A 295 -16.94 20.38 -19.37
N TYR A 296 -16.80 20.00 -18.10
CA TYR A 296 -16.02 20.71 -17.11
C TYR A 296 -15.16 19.73 -16.30
N ASP A 297 -13.87 20.02 -16.18
CA ASP A 297 -12.89 19.23 -15.46
C ASP A 297 -12.02 20.12 -14.57
N ARG A 298 -11.95 19.82 -13.28
CA ARG A 298 -11.09 20.50 -12.31
C ARG A 298 -10.17 19.50 -11.64
N PHE A 299 -8.88 19.61 -11.89
CA PHE A 299 -7.83 18.83 -11.25
C PHE A 299 -7.23 19.64 -10.10
N GLU A 300 -7.29 19.11 -8.89
CA GLU A 300 -6.65 19.67 -7.71
C GLU A 300 -5.60 18.69 -7.19
N CYS A 301 -4.33 19.02 -7.36
CA CYS A 301 -3.21 18.25 -6.82
C CYS A 301 -2.81 18.77 -5.45
N THR A 302 -2.61 17.87 -4.49
CA THR A 302 -2.03 18.15 -3.18
C THR A 302 -0.87 17.17 -2.91
N SER A 303 0.30 17.69 -2.55
CA SER A 303 1.43 16.88 -2.09
C SER A 303 1.45 16.72 -0.57
N ASP A 304 2.19 15.71 -0.10
CA ASP A 304 2.58 15.55 1.32
C ASP A 304 3.42 16.71 1.88
N THR A 305 4.06 17.49 1.01
CA THR A 305 4.77 18.73 1.34
C THR A 305 3.87 19.97 1.37
N ASN A 306 2.54 19.80 1.38
CA ASN A 306 1.52 20.86 1.35
C ASN A 306 1.58 21.77 0.12
N GLN A 307 2.20 21.35 -0.97
CA GLN A 307 2.09 22.06 -2.25
C GLN A 307 0.74 21.72 -2.88
N ARG A 308 0.03 22.77 -3.33
CA ARG A 308 -1.29 22.64 -3.95
C ARG A 308 -1.32 23.35 -5.29
N GLN A 309 -1.83 22.68 -6.31
CA GLN A 309 -2.03 23.24 -7.64
C GLN A 309 -3.41 22.86 -8.16
N VAL A 310 -4.09 23.81 -8.78
CA VAL A 310 -5.42 23.61 -9.36
C VAL A 310 -5.36 23.96 -10.83
N VAL A 311 -5.86 23.07 -11.68
CA VAL A 311 -6.02 23.28 -13.11
C VAL A 311 -7.48 23.00 -13.47
N THR A 312 -8.04 23.81 -14.34
CA THR A 312 -9.45 23.70 -14.74
C THR A 312 -9.56 23.80 -16.24
N TYR A 313 -10.43 22.96 -16.80
CA TYR A 313 -10.79 22.92 -18.20
C TYR A 313 -12.31 22.98 -18.33
N THR A 314 -12.79 23.70 -19.33
CA THR A 314 -14.18 23.66 -19.77
C THR A 314 -14.25 23.94 -21.26
N ASN A 315 -15.13 23.23 -21.97
CA ASN A 315 -15.30 23.38 -23.41
C ASN A 315 -16.28 24.51 -23.80
N MET A 316 -17.03 25.06 -22.83
CA MET A 316 -17.87 26.24 -23.04
C MET A 316 -17.36 27.45 -22.24
N GLN A 317 -17.26 28.61 -22.88
CA GLN A 317 -17.07 29.87 -22.15
C GLN A 317 -18.34 30.14 -21.33
N GLN A 318 -18.17 30.43 -20.03
CA GLN A 318 -19.28 30.84 -19.17
C GLN A 318 -20.11 31.91 -19.88
N PRO A 319 -21.45 31.75 -20.01
CA PRO A 319 -22.27 32.88 -20.40
C PRO A 319 -22.07 33.94 -19.32
N SER A 320 -21.52 35.08 -19.74
CA SER A 320 -21.44 36.29 -18.93
C SER A 320 -22.82 36.58 -18.35
N LYS A 321 -22.90 36.59 -17.03
CA LYS A 321 -24.10 36.97 -16.27
C LYS A 321 -24.58 38.37 -16.62
#